data_AF-A0A820B546-F1
#
_entry.id   AF-A0A820B546-F1
#
_cell.length_a   1.000
_cell.length_b   1.000
_cell.length_c   1.000
_cell.angle_alpha   90.00
_cell.angle_beta   90.00
_cell.angle_gamma   90.00
#
_symmetry.space_group_name_H-M   'P 1'
#
loop_
_entity.id
_entity.type
_entity.pdbx_description
1 polymer ?
#
loop_
_entity_poly.entity_id
_entity_poly.type
_entity_poly.pdbx_seq_one_letter_code
_entity_poly.pdbx_strand_id
1 'polypeptide(L)'
;MDTIQEKHILSGKHIIVAGAGIGGLTFCIALQRFLENHNREINPPPNIVIYEREESMDVIGRQGYSLSIRSDPLSGGMQILQKLDLLNEILAESNPGTHFTIFNNDFTPLIEFRSPSVEGLPQLTLCIARSKLREILNKNVPPSIIVH
;
A
#
# COMPACT_ATOMS: atom_id res chain seq x y z
N MET A 1 24.92 35.26 16.92
CA MET A 1 23.46 35.14 16.70
C MET A 1 23.24 33.68 16.33
N ASP A 2 22.83 32.86 17.30
CA ASP A 2 22.54 31.46 17.05
C ASP A 2 21.23 31.40 16.26
N THR A 3 21.33 31.04 14.97
CA THR A 3 20.17 30.65 14.17
C THR A 3 19.54 29.44 14.83
N ILE A 4 18.33 29.60 15.37
CA ILE A 4 17.51 28.49 15.85
C ILE A 4 17.22 27.62 14.63
N GLN A 5 18.01 26.56 14.45
CA GLN A 5 17.72 25.56 13.43
C GLN A 5 16.47 24.82 13.89
N GLU A 6 15.34 25.08 13.22
CA GLU A 6 14.08 24.42 13.53
C GLU A 6 14.26 22.91 13.40
N LYS A 7 14.18 22.24 14.54
CA LYS A 7 14.26 20.79 14.64
C LYS A 7 13.03 20.21 13.94
N HIS A 8 13.24 19.23 13.06
CA HIS A 8 12.15 18.57 12.33
C HIS A 8 11.09 18.05 13.32
N ILE A 9 9.81 18.25 13.01
CA ILE A 9 8.69 17.95 13.93
C ILE A 9 8.65 16.49 14.41
N LEU A 10 9.09 15.55 13.57
CA LEU A 10 9.16 14.12 13.88
C LEU A 10 10.44 13.70 14.63
N SER A 11 11.37 14.62 14.84
CA SER A 11 12.66 14.29 15.45
C SER A 11 12.50 13.73 16.86
N GLY A 12 12.94 12.49 17.05
CA GLY A 12 12.83 11.72 18.29
C GLY A 12 11.41 11.42 18.74
N LYS A 13 10.41 11.52 17.85
CA LYS A 13 9.02 11.20 18.16
C LYS A 13 8.80 9.69 18.13
N HIS A 14 7.90 9.23 18.99
CA HIS A 14 7.36 7.87 18.93
C HIS A 14 6.06 7.90 18.13
N ILE A 15 5.98 7.10 17.07
CA ILE A 15 4.82 6.97 16.21
C ILE A 15 4.27 5.56 16.39
N ILE A 16 3.03 5.47 16.86
CA ILE A 16 2.34 4.21 17.06
C ILE A 16 1.33 4.03 15.93
N VAL A 17 1.42 2.90 15.24
CA VAL A 17 0.45 2.49 14.20
C VAL A 17 -0.35 1.32 14.74
N ALA A 18 -1.63 1.54 15.02
CA ALA A 18 -2.54 0.50 15.48
C ALA A 18 -3.12 -0.28 14.28
N GLY A 19 -2.50 -1.41 13.96
CA GLY A 19 -2.90 -2.37 12.93
C GLY A 19 -1.84 -2.59 11.85
N ALA A 20 -1.39 -3.83 11.68
CA ALA A 20 -0.55 -4.31 10.58
C ALA A 20 -1.39 -4.88 9.42
N GLY A 21 -2.52 -4.22 9.13
CA GLY A 21 -3.26 -4.42 7.89
C GLY A 21 -2.62 -3.66 6.72
N ILE A 22 -3.26 -3.75 5.54
CA ILE A 22 -2.78 -3.11 4.30
C ILE A 22 -2.46 -1.62 4.52
N GLY A 23 -3.36 -0.87 5.18
CA GLY A 23 -3.18 0.57 5.40
C GLY A 23 -2.01 0.92 6.31
N GLY A 24 -1.87 0.23 7.46
CA GLY A 24 -0.79 0.49 8.42
C GLY A 24 0.58 0.15 7.86
N LEU A 25 0.71 -1.01 7.20
CA LEU A 25 1.93 -1.42 6.53
C LEU A 25 2.30 -0.43 5.39
N THR A 26 1.34 -0.11 4.53
CA THR A 26 1.55 0.85 3.44
C THR A 26 1.97 2.23 3.95
N PHE A 27 1.37 2.72 5.04
CA PHE A 27 1.74 3.99 5.65
C PHE A 27 3.22 4.01 6.09
N CYS A 28 3.66 2.97 6.81
CA CYS A 28 5.03 2.84 7.28
C CYS A 28 6.04 2.80 6.13
N ILE A 29 5.77 2.02 5.09
CA ILE A 29 6.60 1.96 3.88
C ILE A 29 6.62 3.32 3.18
N ALA A 30 5.45 3.94 2.98
CA ALA A 30 5.33 5.23 2.31
C ALA A 30 6.06 6.35 3.04
N LEU A 31 6.00 6.38 4.37
CA LEU A 31 6.71 7.37 5.17
C LEU A 31 8.23 7.23 4.99
N GLN A 32 8.75 6.01 5.06
CA GLN A 32 10.18 5.77 4.86
C GLN A 32 10.62 6.15 3.43
N ARG A 33 9.89 5.69 2.40
CA ARG A 33 10.16 6.02 1.00
C ARG A 33 10.08 7.53 0.75
N PHE A 34 9.14 8.21 1.38
CA PHE A 34 9.03 9.67 1.28
C PHE A 34 10.27 10.37 1.84
N LEU A 35 10.76 9.94 3.00
CA LEU A 35 11.97 10.52 3.61
C LEU A 35 13.22 10.27 2.73
N GLU A 36 13.38 9.03 2.24
CA GLU A 36 14.46 8.63 1.34
C GLU A 36 14.46 9.46 0.05
N ASN A 37 13.32 9.51 -0.66
CA ASN A 37 13.20 10.20 -1.95
C ASN A 37 13.41 11.71 -1.87
N HIS A 38 13.23 12.32 -0.69
CA HIS A 38 13.43 13.75 -0.48
C HIS A 38 14.76 14.07 0.24
N ASN A 39 15.64 13.07 0.42
CA ASN A 39 16.90 13.20 1.17
C ASN A 39 16.69 13.86 2.55
N ARG A 40 15.59 13.51 3.23
CA ARG A 40 15.21 14.07 4.53
C ARG A 40 15.73 13.15 5.64
N GLU A 41 16.95 13.42 6.09
CA GLU A 41 17.47 12.80 7.29
C GLU A 41 16.94 13.53 8.54
N ILE A 42 16.23 12.80 9.40
CA ILE A 42 15.69 13.33 10.66
C ILE A 42 16.59 12.84 11.78
N ASN A 43 17.22 13.77 12.50
CA ASN A 43 18.11 13.44 13.61
C ASN A 43 17.59 14.03 14.94
N PRO A 44 17.36 13.22 15.99
CA PRO A 44 17.25 11.75 15.96
C PRO A 44 16.05 11.26 15.12
N PRO A 45 16.13 10.06 14.53
CA PRO A 45 15.03 9.51 13.73
C PRO A 45 13.79 9.24 14.59
N PRO A 46 12.58 9.28 14.01
CA PRO A 46 11.38 8.83 14.70
C PRO A 46 11.44 7.32 14.98
N ASN A 47 10.95 6.90 16.14
CA ASN A 47 10.74 5.50 16.46
C ASN A 47 9.31 5.10 16.05
N ILE A 48 9.18 4.18 15.11
CA ILE A 48 7.88 3.76 14.57
C ILE A 48 7.62 2.30 14.98
N VAL A 49 6.47 2.07 15.60
CA VAL A 49 6.05 0.74 16.06
C VAL A 49 4.63 0.46 15.59
N ILE A 50 4.44 -0.71 14.98
CA ILE A 50 3.14 -1.23 14.57
C ILE A 50 2.68 -2.25 15.61
N TYR A 51 1.43 -2.13 16.08
CA TYR A 51 0.80 -3.14 16.92
C TYR A 51 -0.35 -3.79 16.16
N GLU A 52 -0.30 -5.11 16.01
CA GLU A 52 -1.35 -5.91 15.40
C GLU A 52 -2.00 -6.83 16.43
N ARG A 53 -3.31 -7.05 16.28
CA ARG A 53 -4.07 -7.97 17.11
C ARG A 53 -3.76 -9.42 16.74
N GLU A 54 -3.61 -9.68 15.45
CA GLU A 54 -3.47 -11.02 14.89
C GLU A 54 -2.02 -11.50 15.00
N GLU A 55 -1.80 -12.56 15.80
CA GLU A 55 -0.48 -13.18 16.00
C GLU A 55 0.09 -13.86 14.75
N SER A 56 -0.78 -14.24 13.81
CA SER A 56 -0.37 -14.85 12.54
C SER A 56 -0.90 -14.08 11.35
N MET A 57 -0.11 -14.07 10.27
CA MET A 57 -0.53 -13.52 8.99
C MET A 57 -1.64 -14.38 8.34
N ASP A 58 -1.78 -15.62 8.78
CA ASP A 58 -2.68 -16.65 8.26
C ASP A 58 -3.95 -16.84 9.11
N VAL A 59 -4.51 -15.78 9.70
CA VAL A 59 -5.81 -15.92 10.39
C VAL A 59 -6.87 -16.35 9.37
N ILE A 60 -7.15 -17.65 9.38
CA ILE A 60 -8.13 -18.35 8.54
C ILE A 60 -9.47 -17.67 8.75
N GLY A 61 -10.05 -17.11 7.68
CA GLY A 61 -11.42 -16.58 7.65
C GLY A 61 -11.57 -15.08 7.37
N ARG A 62 -10.52 -14.24 7.52
CA ARG A 62 -10.61 -12.79 7.21
C ARG A 62 -9.95 -12.34 5.91
N GLN A 63 -9.19 -13.22 5.27
CA GLN A 63 -8.35 -12.87 4.11
C GLN A 63 -8.76 -13.56 2.80
N GLY A 64 -9.89 -14.28 2.79
CA GLY A 64 -10.32 -15.12 1.66
C GLY A 64 -10.87 -14.37 0.44
N TYR A 65 -10.82 -13.03 0.43
CA TYR A 65 -11.31 -12.21 -0.68
C TYR A 65 -10.17 -11.49 -1.40
N SER A 66 -10.40 -11.19 -2.67
CA SER A 66 -9.48 -10.40 -3.49
C SER A 66 -9.82 -8.91 -3.40
N LEU A 67 -8.79 -8.08 -3.48
CA LEU A 67 -8.87 -6.63 -3.58
C LEU A 67 -8.61 -6.22 -5.02
N SER A 68 -9.47 -5.36 -5.56
CA SER A 68 -9.20 -4.65 -6.81
C SER A 68 -8.43 -3.36 -6.49
N ILE A 69 -7.24 -3.23 -7.06
CA ILE A 69 -6.44 -2.00 -7.01
C ILE A 69 -6.60 -1.32 -8.36
N ARG A 70 -7.07 -0.08 -8.35
CA ARG A 70 -7.40 0.67 -9.56
C ARG A 70 -6.34 1.73 -9.87
N SER A 71 -6.16 2.04 -11.14
CA SER A 71 -5.28 3.13 -11.61
C SER A 71 -6.00 4.40 -11.98
N ASP A 72 -7.34 4.44 -11.95
CA ASP A 72 -8.06 5.63 -12.38
C ASP A 72 -7.80 6.83 -11.44
N PRO A 73 -7.97 8.08 -11.93
CA PRO A 73 -7.65 9.29 -11.18
C PRO A 73 -8.34 9.43 -9.81
N LEU A 74 -9.48 8.76 -9.61
CA LEU A 74 -10.20 8.81 -8.33
C LEU A 74 -9.59 7.90 -7.26
N SER A 75 -8.82 6.89 -7.65
CA SER A 75 -8.20 5.92 -6.73
C SER A 75 -6.69 6.06 -6.64
N GLY A 76 -5.99 6.11 -7.77
CA GLY A 76 -4.52 6.25 -7.81
C GLY A 76 -3.72 5.10 -7.18
N GLY A 77 -4.35 3.95 -6.90
CA GLY A 77 -3.73 2.87 -6.12
C GLY A 77 -2.50 2.29 -6.81
N MET A 78 -2.56 2.05 -8.12
CA MET A 78 -1.43 1.52 -8.88
C MET A 78 -0.26 2.50 -8.97
N GLN A 79 -0.54 3.80 -9.09
CA GLN A 79 0.46 4.86 -9.07
C GLN A 79 1.16 4.93 -7.71
N ILE A 80 0.44 4.73 -6.61
CA ILE A 80 1.04 4.65 -5.28
C ILE A 80 1.97 3.44 -5.20
N LEU A 81 1.55 2.27 -5.65
CA LEU A 81 2.43 1.09 -5.66
C LEU A 81 3.69 1.31 -6.50
N GLN A 82 3.60 2.05 -7.61
CA GLN A 82 4.76 2.44 -8.42
C GLN A 82 5.70 3.36 -7.63
N LYS A 83 5.17 4.36 -6.92
CA LYS A 83 5.96 5.27 -6.07
C LYS A 83 6.62 4.57 -4.88
N LEU A 84 6.06 3.46 -4.42
CA LEU A 84 6.63 2.63 -3.36
C LEU A 84 7.64 1.60 -3.88
N ASP A 85 7.82 1.50 -5.20
CA ASP A 85 8.62 0.48 -5.88
C ASP A 85 8.13 -0.97 -5.63
N LEU A 86 6.82 -1.13 -5.43
CA LEU A 86 6.18 -2.42 -5.15
C LEU A 86 5.29 -2.92 -6.30
N LEU A 87 5.05 -2.10 -7.32
CA LEU A 87 4.11 -2.42 -8.38
C LEU A 87 4.47 -3.73 -9.11
N ASN A 88 5.74 -3.94 -9.44
CA ASN A 88 6.16 -5.13 -10.19
C ASN A 88 6.03 -6.42 -9.37
N GLU A 89 6.41 -6.39 -8.09
CA GLU A 89 6.26 -7.53 -7.18
C GLU A 89 4.78 -7.87 -6.98
N ILE A 90 3.93 -6.85 -6.79
CA ILE A 90 2.48 -7.05 -6.64
C ILE A 90 1.87 -7.58 -7.94
N LEU A 91 2.26 -7.06 -9.11
CA LEU A 91 1.76 -7.55 -10.40
C LEU A 91 2.09 -9.03 -10.65
N ALA A 92 3.27 -9.49 -10.22
CA ALA A 92 3.67 -10.90 -10.36
C ALA A 92 2.74 -11.86 -9.59
N GLU A 93 2.10 -11.39 -8.53
CA GLU A 93 1.22 -12.15 -7.64
C GLU A 93 -0.27 -11.79 -7.84
N SER A 94 -0.59 -10.99 -8.86
CA SER A 94 -1.94 -10.47 -9.11
C SER A 94 -2.54 -11.01 -10.40
N ASN A 95 -3.87 -11.01 -10.46
CA ASN A 95 -4.60 -11.20 -11.70
C ASN A 95 -4.87 -9.87 -12.40
N PRO A 96 -4.66 -9.78 -13.71
CA PRO A 96 -4.98 -8.59 -14.47
C PRO A 96 -6.49 -8.36 -14.55
N GLY A 97 -6.95 -7.15 -14.25
CA GLY A 97 -8.32 -6.73 -14.52
C GLY A 97 -8.38 -5.80 -15.73
N THR A 98 -9.29 -6.10 -16.65
CA THR A 98 -9.39 -5.39 -17.94
C THR A 98 -10.70 -4.61 -18.09
N HIS A 99 -11.76 -5.07 -17.43
CA HIS A 99 -13.09 -4.48 -17.49
C HIS A 99 -13.93 -4.94 -16.29
N PHE A 100 -15.04 -4.26 -16.04
CA PHE A 100 -16.08 -4.69 -15.11
C PHE A 100 -17.42 -4.73 -15.85
N THR A 101 -18.20 -5.79 -15.64
CA THR A 101 -19.48 -6.00 -16.31
C THR A 101 -20.58 -6.18 -15.27
N ILE A 102 -21.67 -5.43 -15.43
CA ILE A 102 -22.93 -5.67 -14.73
C ILE A 102 -23.75 -6.59 -15.62
N PHE A 103 -24.20 -7.71 -15.06
CA PHE A 103 -25.03 -8.69 -15.75
C PHE A 103 -26.48 -8.61 -15.29
N ASN A 104 -27.39 -8.94 -16.19
CA ASN A 104 -28.78 -9.22 -15.87
C ASN A 104 -28.93 -10.57 -15.15
N ASN A 105 -30.15 -10.85 -14.65
CA ASN A 105 -30.47 -12.12 -13.99
C ASN A 105 -30.34 -13.34 -14.91
N ASP A 106 -30.39 -13.14 -16.23
CA ASP A 106 -30.17 -14.17 -17.25
C ASP A 106 -28.69 -14.26 -17.69
N PHE A 107 -27.79 -13.63 -16.95
CA PHE A 107 -26.34 -13.54 -17.23
C PHE A 107 -26.01 -12.86 -18.57
N THR A 108 -26.92 -12.10 -19.16
CA THR A 108 -26.60 -11.24 -20.31
C THR A 108 -25.89 -9.96 -19.85
N PRO A 109 -24.88 -9.45 -20.57
CA PRO A 109 -24.23 -8.19 -20.21
C PRO A 109 -25.21 -7.02 -20.32
N LEU A 110 -25.42 -6.31 -19.21
CA LEU A 110 -26.25 -5.09 -19.18
C LEU A 110 -25.39 -3.86 -19.47
N ILE A 111 -24.27 -3.72 -18.75
CA ILE A 111 -23.31 -2.62 -18.92
C ILE A 111 -21.90 -3.16 -18.75
N GLU A 112 -21.00 -2.75 -19.64
CA GLU A 112 -19.57 -3.03 -19.53
C GLU A 112 -18.78 -1.72 -19.38
N PHE A 113 -17.93 -1.66 -18.37
CA PHE A 113 -17.05 -0.53 -18.08
C PHE A 113 -15.61 -0.89 -18.43
N ARG A 114 -15.02 -0.10 -19.33
CA ARG A 114 -13.60 -0.17 -19.68
C ARG A 114 -12.95 1.16 -19.32
N SER A 115 -11.97 1.12 -18.43
CA SER A 115 -11.21 2.33 -18.09
C SER A 115 -10.16 2.61 -19.17
N PRO A 116 -9.88 3.88 -19.49
CA PRO A 116 -8.81 4.23 -20.42
C PRO A 116 -7.43 3.93 -19.80
N SER A 117 -6.47 3.52 -20.64
CA SER A 117 -5.07 3.32 -20.23
C SER A 117 -4.50 4.56 -19.55
N VAL A 118 -3.77 4.35 -18.46
CA VAL A 118 -3.06 5.42 -17.75
C VAL A 118 -1.59 5.38 -18.14
N GLU A 119 -1.04 6.52 -18.54
CA GLU A 119 0.35 6.64 -18.95
C GLU A 119 1.32 6.17 -17.85
N GLY A 120 2.36 5.43 -18.23
CA GLY A 120 3.39 4.94 -17.31
C GLY A 120 2.99 3.73 -16.47
N LEU A 121 1.78 3.20 -16.61
CA LEU A 121 1.34 1.97 -15.94
C LEU A 121 1.16 0.81 -16.94
N PRO A 122 1.59 -0.41 -16.58
CA PRO A 122 1.46 -1.57 -17.45
C PRO A 122 0.01 -2.09 -17.55
N GLN A 123 -0.86 -1.67 -16.62
CA GLN A 123 -2.22 -2.19 -16.49
C GLN A 123 -3.16 -1.20 -15.77
N LEU A 124 -4.47 -1.37 -16.02
CA LEU A 124 -5.54 -0.52 -15.50
C LEU A 124 -5.95 -0.85 -14.07
N THR A 125 -6.08 -2.13 -13.80
CA THR A 125 -6.47 -2.61 -12.48
C THR A 125 -5.93 -4.01 -12.31
N LEU A 126 -5.65 -4.37 -11.07
CA LEU A 126 -5.24 -5.71 -10.70
C LEU A 126 -6.12 -6.22 -9.57
N CYS A 127 -6.29 -7.52 -9.51
CA CYS A 127 -6.98 -8.23 -8.45
C CYS A 127 -5.98 -9.11 -7.73
N ILE A 128 -5.74 -8.83 -6.45
CA ILE A 128 -4.81 -9.57 -5.60
C ILE A 128 -5.52 -10.11 -4.37
N ALA A 129 -5.20 -11.33 -3.95
CA ALA A 129 -5.68 -11.85 -2.66
C ALA A 129 -5.22 -10.92 -1.52
N ARG A 130 -6.12 -10.57 -0.60
CA ARG A 130 -5.77 -9.67 0.51
C ARG A 130 -4.59 -10.20 1.33
N SER A 131 -4.53 -11.50 1.57
CA SER A 131 -3.42 -12.18 2.26
C SER A 131 -2.09 -11.95 1.56
N LYS A 132 -2.06 -12.17 0.24
CA LYS A 132 -0.86 -12.01 -0.57
C LYS A 132 -0.37 -10.56 -0.59
N LEU A 133 -1.29 -9.59 -0.72
CA LEU A 133 -0.93 -8.17 -0.62
C LEU A 133 -0.34 -7.83 0.76
N ARG A 134 -0.96 -8.32 1.84
CA ARG A 134 -0.47 -8.09 3.21
C ARG A 134 0.91 -8.71 3.42
N GLU A 135 1.14 -9.92 2.91
CA GLU A 135 2.43 -10.63 2.95
C GLU A 135 3.53 -9.82 2.25
N ILE A 136 3.29 -9.36 1.01
CA ILE A 136 4.24 -8.55 0.25
C ILE A 136 4.55 -7.24 0.98
N LEU A 137 3.53 -6.56 1.51
CA LEU A 137 3.73 -5.32 2.27
C LEU A 137 4.55 -5.58 3.54
N ASN A 138 4.23 -6.63 4.29
CA ASN A 138 4.95 -6.97 5.51
C ASN A 138 6.43 -7.28 5.25
N LYS A 139 6.72 -8.03 4.18
CA LYS A 139 8.09 -8.30 3.72
C LYS A 139 8.88 -7.03 3.39
N ASN A 140 8.19 -5.99 2.93
CA ASN A 140 8.80 -4.72 2.51
C ASN A 140 8.76 -3.63 3.61
N VAL A 141 8.32 -3.95 4.83
CA VAL A 141 8.44 -3.02 5.97
C VAL A 141 9.93 -2.75 6.24
N PRO A 142 10.35 -1.47 6.35
CA PRO A 142 11.72 -1.13 6.67
C PRO A 142 12.18 -1.78 7.99
N PRO A 143 13.44 -2.28 8.07
CA PRO A 143 13.95 -2.91 9.30
C PRO A 143 13.97 -1.99 10.54
N SER A 144 13.92 -0.67 10.33
CA SER A 144 13.83 0.33 11.40
C SER A 144 12.46 0.39 12.07
N ILE A 145 11.44 -0.26 11.50
CA ILE A 145 10.06 -0.27 11.99
C ILE A 145 9.80 -1.61 12.67
N ILE A 146 9.39 -1.55 13.93
CA ILE A 146 9.10 -2.75 14.73
C ILE A 146 7.62 -3.10 14.55
N VAL A 147 7.33 -4.38 14.31
CA VAL A 147 5.97 -4.92 14.23
C VAL A 147 5.77 -5.89 15.39
N HIS A 148 4.77 -5.61 16.22
CA HIS A 148 4.32 -6.43 17.35
C HIS A 148 2.97 -7.08 17.04
#